data_AF-A0A239ANN3-F1
#
_entry.id   AF-A0A239ANN3-F1
#
_cell.length_a   1.000
_cell.length_b   1.000
_cell.length_c   1.000
_cell.angle_alpha   90.00
_cell.angle_beta   90.00
_cell.angle_gamma   90.00
#
_symmetry.space_group_name_H-M   'P 1'
#
loop_
_entity.id
_entity.type
_entity.pdbx_description
1 polymer ?
#
loop_
_entity_poly.entity_id
_entity_poly.type
_entity_poly.pdbx_seq_one_letter_code
_entity_poly.pdbx_strand_id
1 'polypeptide(L)'
;MKNRASGRGGRGHASGRHSQKPSRGGQQRRSAPQREAHPLEGKALELRIDSLALGGAGVARLPEGVAGLEQGAGMAVFVAGALPGSVVRARISRVHRRHAEAVAVEVLEPSPEAVEPPCPHFGVCGGCPLMHLASERQLQWKERQILDALSRIGRVTPGSVLPAVPAPSATAFRNKMEFAFQGLGEGLRLGLYCASDPGRVFDLASCAIFPAEGAALVDNVRAACRTAGLAAYDRRTGLGLLRHLVLRHSVLEDRFLAQLITAPLPADSAPAQAIRGLGEELLARFPKLVGFVHAERARADGLAQAERTVLALGGHALVEGLEDVRYRVGADAFFQTSTGGALALYSGLRELLDLRPADVVLDLFCGGGGIALFLARSAARVLGLEANPAAVADAEANAQLNGAGNCRFLRADLTGESAVPERLPEGFARADAVVADPPREGLDAGLIQWLNRTRPARLAYVSCNPATLARDAGLLAGAGGGFELSAVRAVDLFPHTAHAECLALFTPRG
;
A
#
# COMPACT_ATOMS: atom_id res chain seq x y z
N MET A 1 45.56 16.87 57.34
CA MET A 1 45.53 17.79 58.51
C MET A 1 44.18 18.52 58.45
N LYS A 2 43.40 18.63 59.55
CA LYS A 2 43.44 19.71 60.58
C LYS A 2 43.38 21.11 59.94
N ASN A 3 42.48 22.03 60.30
CA ASN A 3 41.68 22.17 61.54
C ASN A 3 40.40 23.04 61.35
N ARG A 4 39.35 22.76 62.16
CA ARG A 4 38.56 23.64 63.10
C ARG A 4 38.15 25.08 62.70
N ALA A 5 37.16 25.77 63.32
CA ALA A 5 35.90 25.49 64.08
C ALA A 5 35.32 26.89 64.52
N SER A 6 34.32 27.15 65.39
CA SER A 6 33.32 26.41 66.19
C SER A 6 32.27 27.39 66.81
N GLY A 7 30.96 27.09 66.74
CA GLY A 7 29.90 27.73 67.55
C GLY A 7 28.50 27.46 66.96
N ARG A 8 27.47 26.93 67.63
CA ARG A 8 26.83 27.10 68.98
C ARG A 8 25.77 28.22 69.05
N GLY A 9 24.55 27.83 69.43
CA GLY A 9 23.40 28.70 69.71
C GLY A 9 22.38 28.78 68.56
N GLY A 10 21.06 28.81 68.80
CA GLY A 10 20.37 28.57 70.08
C GLY A 10 18.91 29.06 70.15
N ARG A 11 17.94 28.23 69.71
CA ARG A 11 16.47 28.36 69.88
C ARG A 11 15.78 29.64 69.37
N GLY A 12 14.76 29.45 68.52
CA GLY A 12 13.72 30.44 68.23
C GLY A 12 12.52 29.76 67.57
N HIS A 13 11.32 29.85 68.17
CA HIS A 13 10.09 29.35 67.56
C HIS A 13 9.43 30.44 66.71
N ALA A 14 9.07 30.12 65.47
CA ALA A 14 8.06 30.83 64.70
C ALA A 14 7.26 29.81 63.86
N SER A 15 5.95 30.00 63.73
CA SER A 15 5.05 29.02 63.13
C SER A 15 4.77 29.31 61.64
N GLY A 16 5.09 28.34 60.78
CA GLY A 16 4.75 28.36 59.35
C GLY A 16 3.84 27.20 58.99
N ARG A 17 2.60 27.47 58.55
CA ARG A 17 1.66 26.41 58.15
C ARG A 17 2.05 25.86 56.77
N HIS A 18 2.16 24.55 56.64
CA HIS A 18 2.19 23.85 55.34
C HIS A 18 0.98 22.94 55.21
N SER A 19 -0.06 23.50 54.60
CA SER A 19 -1.32 22.80 54.32
C SER A 19 -1.10 21.70 53.28
N GLN A 20 -1.38 20.45 53.64
CA GLN A 20 -1.43 19.34 52.69
C GLN A 20 -2.48 19.64 51.61
N LYS A 21 -2.11 19.52 50.33
CA LYS A 21 -3.09 19.58 49.23
C LYS A 21 -3.73 18.19 49.05
N PRO A 22 -5.07 18.09 49.01
CA PRO A 22 -5.75 16.80 48.93
C PRO A 22 -5.62 16.16 47.54
N SER A 23 -5.79 14.84 47.50
CA SER A 23 -5.88 14.06 46.28
C SER A 23 -7.03 14.53 45.39
N ARG A 24 -6.75 14.73 44.09
CA ARG A 24 -7.81 14.91 43.09
C ARG A 24 -8.21 13.54 42.56
N GLY A 25 -9.50 13.23 42.70
CA GLY A 25 -10.07 11.93 42.33
C GLY A 25 -10.00 11.62 40.84
N GLY A 26 -10.29 10.36 40.50
CA GLY A 26 -10.18 9.84 39.15
C GLY A 26 -10.99 10.63 38.13
N GLN A 27 -10.34 11.04 37.04
CA GLN A 27 -11.03 11.56 35.86
C GLN A 27 -11.81 10.43 35.21
N GLN A 28 -13.13 10.39 35.46
CA GLN A 28 -14.04 9.63 34.62
C GLN A 28 -13.80 10.06 33.17
N ARG A 29 -13.51 9.09 32.28
CA ARG A 29 -13.45 9.35 30.84
C ARG A 29 -14.83 9.86 30.42
N ARG A 30 -14.94 11.15 30.10
CA ARG A 30 -16.12 11.68 29.41
C ARG A 30 -16.31 10.85 28.15
N SER A 31 -17.47 10.22 28.02
CA SER A 31 -17.87 9.58 26.77
C SER A 31 -17.81 10.62 25.65
N ALA A 32 -17.37 10.19 24.47
CA ALA A 32 -17.61 10.99 23.28
C ALA A 32 -19.13 11.20 23.13
N PRO A 33 -19.60 12.40 22.73
CA PRO A 33 -21.04 12.64 22.58
C PRO A 33 -21.62 11.61 21.62
N GLN A 34 -22.69 10.93 22.05
CA GLN A 34 -23.40 9.99 21.18
C GLN A 34 -24.01 10.81 20.05
N ARG A 35 -23.48 10.62 18.84
CA ARG A 35 -24.03 11.21 17.62
C ARG A 35 -25.39 10.58 17.37
N GLU A 36 -26.45 11.38 17.42
CA GLU A 36 -27.79 10.95 17.02
C GLU A 36 -27.74 10.44 15.56
N ALA A 37 -28.33 9.26 15.34
CA ALA A 37 -28.33 8.64 14.01
C ALA A 37 -29.20 9.48 13.05
N HIS A 38 -28.70 9.70 11.84
CA HIS A 38 -29.45 10.47 10.85
C HIS A 38 -30.74 9.71 10.47
N PRO A 39 -31.90 10.36 10.24
CA PRO A 39 -33.17 9.71 9.86
C PRO A 39 -33.19 8.92 8.53
N LEU A 40 -32.02 8.61 7.96
CA LEU A 40 -31.81 7.76 6.79
C LEU A 40 -30.88 6.57 7.10
N GLU A 41 -30.02 6.65 8.14
CA GLU A 41 -29.11 5.57 8.49
C GLU A 41 -29.91 4.30 8.84
N GLY A 42 -29.60 3.20 8.16
CA GLY A 42 -30.37 1.95 8.24
C GLY A 42 -31.54 1.81 7.23
N LYS A 43 -32.04 2.90 6.63
CA LYS A 43 -33.08 2.79 5.58
C LYS A 43 -32.50 2.17 4.30
N ALA A 44 -33.32 1.36 3.63
CA ALA A 44 -33.08 0.92 2.26
C ALA A 44 -33.78 1.87 1.27
N LEU A 45 -33.07 2.25 0.21
CA LEU A 45 -33.57 3.09 -0.88
C LEU A 45 -33.26 2.41 -2.21
N GLU A 46 -34.09 2.63 -3.21
CA GLU A 46 -33.78 2.27 -4.60
C GLU A 46 -32.92 3.38 -5.23
N LEU A 47 -31.76 3.03 -5.77
CA LEU A 47 -30.81 3.97 -6.38
C LEU A 47 -30.32 3.43 -7.72
N ARG A 48 -30.38 4.25 -8.76
CA ARG A 48 -29.64 4.04 -10.03
C ARG A 48 -28.21 4.55 -9.87
N ILE A 49 -27.23 3.82 -10.39
CA ILE A 49 -25.81 4.14 -10.26
C ILE A 49 -25.30 4.82 -11.54
N ASP A 50 -24.75 6.02 -11.41
CA ASP A 50 -24.30 6.86 -12.53
C ASP A 50 -22.83 6.58 -12.94
N SER A 51 -21.96 6.27 -11.98
CA SER A 51 -20.51 6.17 -12.18
C SER A 51 -19.78 5.46 -11.03
N LEU A 52 -18.46 5.24 -11.15
CA LEU A 52 -17.60 4.79 -10.03
C LEU A 52 -16.77 5.93 -9.44
N ALA A 53 -16.78 6.04 -8.11
CA ALA A 53 -15.90 6.92 -7.34
C ALA A 53 -14.48 6.37 -7.25
N LEU A 54 -13.51 7.25 -6.96
CA LEU A 54 -12.17 6.85 -6.54
C LEU A 54 -12.28 5.93 -5.30
N GLY A 55 -11.73 4.71 -5.39
CA GLY A 55 -11.95 3.65 -4.40
C GLY A 55 -13.05 2.63 -4.75
N GLY A 56 -13.75 2.80 -5.87
CA GLY A 56 -14.58 1.75 -6.49
C GLY A 56 -16.01 1.60 -5.97
N ALA A 57 -16.50 2.54 -5.15
CA ALA A 57 -17.92 2.60 -4.82
C ALA A 57 -18.73 3.17 -5.98
N GLY A 58 -19.92 2.64 -6.23
CA GLY A 58 -20.89 3.23 -7.16
C GLY A 58 -21.35 4.60 -6.65
N VAL A 59 -21.53 5.56 -7.55
CA VAL A 59 -22.06 6.89 -7.25
C VAL A 59 -23.50 6.97 -7.74
N ALA A 60 -24.40 7.31 -6.83
CA ALA A 60 -25.78 7.67 -7.12
C ALA A 60 -26.10 9.05 -6.55
N ARG A 61 -27.30 9.55 -6.80
CA ARG A 61 -27.88 10.71 -6.11
C ARG A 61 -29.16 10.32 -5.38
N LEU A 62 -29.43 10.94 -4.24
CA LEU A 62 -30.72 10.79 -3.59
C LEU A 62 -31.83 11.43 -4.46
N PRO A 63 -32.94 10.71 -4.74
CA PRO A 63 -34.06 11.27 -5.46
C PRO A 63 -34.77 12.36 -4.65
N GLU A 64 -35.59 13.15 -5.35
CA GLU A 64 -36.45 14.17 -4.73
C GLU A 64 -37.57 13.53 -3.88
N GLY A 65 -38.07 14.27 -2.89
CA GLY A 65 -39.22 13.83 -2.07
C GLY A 65 -38.95 12.74 -1.01
N VAL A 66 -37.69 12.31 -0.81
CA VAL A 66 -37.36 11.31 0.23
C VAL A 66 -37.70 11.83 1.63
N ALA A 67 -38.67 11.17 2.29
CA ALA A 67 -39.20 11.60 3.58
C ALA A 67 -38.10 11.72 4.67
N GLY A 68 -37.92 12.95 5.16
CA GLY A 68 -36.83 13.36 6.06
C GLY A 68 -35.76 14.26 5.42
N LEU A 69 -35.95 14.71 4.17
CA LEU A 69 -34.99 15.57 3.46
C LEU A 69 -35.63 16.75 2.69
N GLU A 70 -35.90 17.86 3.39
CA GLU A 70 -36.14 19.16 2.71
C GLU A 70 -34.84 19.79 2.17
N GLN A 71 -33.67 19.19 2.46
CA GLN A 71 -32.34 19.72 2.09
C GLN A 71 -31.40 18.69 1.44
N GLY A 72 -31.90 17.50 1.06
CA GLY A 72 -31.05 16.37 0.64
C GLY A 72 -31.20 15.87 -0.80
N ALA A 73 -32.13 16.44 -1.58
CA ALA A 73 -32.26 16.10 -3.00
C ALA A 73 -30.94 16.31 -3.76
N GLY A 74 -30.57 15.37 -4.63
CA GLY A 74 -29.35 15.44 -5.42
C GLY A 74 -28.04 15.19 -4.65
N MET A 75 -28.09 14.96 -3.32
CA MET A 75 -26.91 14.59 -2.52
C MET A 75 -26.30 13.29 -3.03
N ALA A 76 -24.97 13.25 -3.17
CA ALA A 76 -24.25 12.06 -3.63
C ALA A 76 -24.30 10.92 -2.61
N VAL A 77 -24.47 9.69 -3.09
CA VAL A 77 -24.40 8.46 -2.30
C VAL A 77 -23.31 7.57 -2.87
N PHE A 78 -22.38 7.13 -2.02
CA PHE A 78 -21.36 6.15 -2.36
C PHE A 78 -21.84 4.76 -1.94
N VAL A 79 -22.20 3.93 -2.92
CA VAL A 79 -22.78 2.60 -2.74
C VAL A 79 -21.71 1.53 -2.96
N ALA A 80 -21.30 0.86 -1.90
CA ALA A 80 -20.39 -0.29 -1.99
C ALA A 80 -21.11 -1.49 -2.64
N GLY A 81 -20.42 -2.16 -3.58
CA GLY A 81 -20.94 -3.34 -4.29
C GLY A 81 -21.97 -3.04 -5.39
N ALA A 82 -21.93 -1.84 -5.99
CA ALA A 82 -22.84 -1.44 -7.07
C ALA A 82 -22.08 -0.87 -8.26
N LEU A 83 -22.55 -1.15 -9.48
CA LEU A 83 -21.85 -0.81 -10.74
C LEU A 83 -22.63 0.23 -11.58
N PRO A 84 -21.96 1.05 -12.40
CA PRO A 84 -22.61 2.00 -13.29
C PRO A 84 -23.68 1.36 -14.18
N GLY A 85 -24.82 2.04 -14.35
CA GLY A 85 -25.97 1.55 -15.08
C GLY A 85 -26.92 0.64 -14.29
N SER A 86 -26.46 0.01 -13.18
CA SER A 86 -27.33 -0.82 -12.34
C SER A 86 -28.36 0.00 -11.55
N VAL A 87 -29.46 -0.65 -11.17
CA VAL A 87 -30.37 -0.19 -10.11
C VAL A 87 -30.27 -1.17 -8.96
N VAL A 88 -30.06 -0.64 -7.76
CA VAL A 88 -29.84 -1.44 -6.55
C VAL A 88 -30.73 -0.97 -5.41
N ARG A 89 -31.13 -1.92 -4.56
CA ARG A 89 -31.63 -1.60 -3.23
C ARG A 89 -30.41 -1.37 -2.34
N ALA A 90 -30.14 -0.10 -2.02
CA ALA A 90 -28.99 0.31 -1.24
C ALA A 90 -29.43 0.66 0.20
N ARG A 91 -28.80 0.03 1.20
CA ARG A 91 -28.99 0.37 2.61
C ARG A 91 -27.98 1.44 3.01
N ILE A 92 -28.46 2.61 3.41
CA ILE A 92 -27.62 3.72 3.90
C ILE A 92 -26.92 3.26 5.19
N SER A 93 -25.59 3.28 5.21
CA SER A 93 -24.77 2.89 6.36
C SER A 93 -24.40 4.10 7.22
N ARG A 94 -24.11 5.26 6.59
CA ARG A 94 -23.81 6.54 7.25
C ARG A 94 -24.27 7.71 6.40
N VAL A 95 -24.64 8.82 7.03
CA VAL A 95 -24.84 10.12 6.36
C VAL A 95 -23.80 11.12 6.84
N HIS A 96 -23.19 11.86 5.92
CA HIS A 96 -22.26 12.97 6.19
C HIS A 96 -22.84 14.29 5.65
N ARG A 97 -22.22 15.43 6.01
CA ARG A 97 -22.72 16.79 5.65
C ARG A 97 -22.82 17.07 4.13
N ARG A 98 -22.25 16.23 3.26
CA ARG A 98 -22.20 16.43 1.80
C ARG A 98 -22.44 15.17 0.95
N HIS A 99 -22.57 14.01 1.58
CA HIS A 99 -22.75 12.72 0.91
C HIS A 99 -23.27 11.67 1.92
N ALA A 100 -23.74 10.53 1.42
CA ALA A 100 -24.00 9.35 2.23
C ALA A 100 -23.10 8.16 1.82
N GLU A 101 -22.83 7.26 2.76
CA GLU A 101 -22.31 5.92 2.53
C GLU A 101 -23.48 4.94 2.49
N ALA A 102 -23.45 3.97 1.60
CA ALA A 102 -24.43 2.89 1.51
C ALA A 102 -23.78 1.58 1.06
N VAL A 103 -24.51 0.48 1.22
CA VAL A 103 -24.13 -0.85 0.71
C VAL A 103 -25.30 -1.40 -0.11
N ALA A 104 -25.04 -1.89 -1.31
CA ALA A 104 -26.03 -2.64 -2.07
C ALA A 104 -26.41 -3.92 -1.31
N VAL A 105 -27.69 -4.12 -1.03
CA VAL A 105 -28.20 -5.35 -0.39
C VAL A 105 -28.90 -6.26 -1.41
N GLU A 106 -29.27 -5.73 -2.57
CA GLU A 106 -29.99 -6.43 -3.65
C GLU A 106 -29.78 -5.67 -4.95
N VAL A 107 -29.57 -6.39 -6.06
CA VAL A 107 -29.49 -5.82 -7.41
C VAL A 107 -30.84 -6.03 -8.09
N LEU A 108 -31.46 -4.94 -8.54
CA LEU A 108 -32.81 -4.93 -9.12
C LEU A 108 -32.74 -4.90 -10.66
N GLU A 109 -31.86 -4.04 -11.20
CA GLU A 109 -31.41 -4.08 -12.59
C GLU A 109 -29.89 -4.27 -12.58
N PRO A 110 -29.32 -5.34 -13.15
CA PRO A 110 -27.87 -5.50 -13.23
C PRO A 110 -27.24 -4.49 -14.20
N SER A 111 -25.95 -4.17 -13.99
CA SER A 111 -25.19 -3.37 -14.96
C SER A 111 -24.97 -4.18 -16.24
N PRO A 112 -25.06 -3.56 -17.44
CA PRO A 112 -24.70 -4.22 -18.70
C PRO A 112 -23.20 -4.54 -18.82
N GLU A 113 -22.37 -4.07 -17.87
CA GLU A 113 -20.93 -4.36 -17.79
C GLU A 113 -20.58 -5.38 -16.68
N ALA A 114 -21.59 -5.94 -16.02
CA ALA A 114 -21.40 -6.91 -14.94
C ALA A 114 -20.93 -8.29 -15.46
N VAL A 115 -20.10 -8.96 -14.66
CA VAL A 115 -19.61 -10.33 -14.88
C VAL A 115 -19.68 -11.14 -13.59
N GLU A 116 -19.81 -12.46 -13.71
CA GLU A 116 -19.84 -13.35 -12.54
C GLU A 116 -18.44 -13.47 -11.90
N PRO A 117 -18.26 -13.16 -10.60
CA PRO A 117 -16.95 -13.19 -9.95
C PRO A 117 -16.38 -14.62 -9.79
N PRO A 118 -15.18 -14.94 -10.33
CA PRO A 118 -14.59 -16.28 -10.22
C PRO A 118 -14.06 -16.63 -8.81
N CYS A 119 -14.24 -15.78 -7.80
CA CYS A 119 -13.74 -16.01 -6.45
C CYS A 119 -14.90 -16.31 -5.48
N PRO A 120 -14.93 -17.47 -4.80
CA PRO A 120 -16.01 -17.83 -3.87
C PRO A 120 -16.03 -16.97 -2.59
N HIS A 121 -15.01 -16.11 -2.40
CA HIS A 121 -14.93 -15.14 -1.30
C HIS A 121 -15.35 -13.72 -1.72
N PHE A 122 -15.89 -13.53 -2.93
CA PHE A 122 -16.43 -12.23 -3.35
C PHE A 122 -17.59 -11.78 -2.43
N GLY A 123 -17.76 -10.47 -2.27
CA GLY A 123 -18.70 -9.88 -1.30
C GLY A 123 -18.27 -10.01 0.18
N VAL A 124 -17.57 -11.08 0.55
CA VAL A 124 -17.00 -11.29 1.89
C VAL A 124 -15.63 -10.62 2.02
N CYS A 125 -14.72 -10.86 1.07
CA CYS A 125 -13.35 -10.39 1.08
C CYS A 125 -13.23 -8.91 0.64
N GLY A 126 -12.51 -8.09 1.41
CA GLY A 126 -12.25 -6.69 1.05
C GLY A 126 -11.24 -6.48 -0.10
N GLY A 127 -10.61 -7.54 -0.61
CA GLY A 127 -9.46 -7.44 -1.52
C GLY A 127 -9.78 -7.20 -3.00
N CYS A 128 -10.98 -7.56 -3.48
CA CYS A 128 -11.30 -7.55 -4.92
C CYS A 128 -12.68 -6.92 -5.22
N PRO A 129 -12.93 -5.65 -4.82
CA PRO A 129 -14.26 -5.03 -4.91
C PRO A 129 -14.82 -4.95 -6.35
N LEU A 130 -13.98 -4.82 -7.37
CA LEU A 130 -14.41 -4.69 -8.77
C LEU A 130 -14.39 -6.03 -9.55
N MET A 131 -14.31 -7.18 -8.87
CA MET A 131 -14.31 -8.49 -9.54
C MET A 131 -15.59 -8.82 -10.32
N HIS A 132 -16.69 -8.11 -10.02
CA HIS A 132 -17.97 -8.20 -10.69
C HIS A 132 -18.11 -7.29 -11.94
N LEU A 133 -17.05 -6.58 -12.35
CA LEU A 133 -17.02 -5.69 -13.53
C LEU A 133 -16.00 -6.23 -14.55
N ALA A 134 -16.36 -6.22 -15.85
CA ALA A 134 -15.46 -6.64 -16.93
C ALA A 134 -14.11 -5.88 -16.89
N SER A 135 -12.98 -6.58 -17.10
CA SER A 135 -11.63 -6.06 -16.88
C SER A 135 -11.30 -4.84 -17.75
N GLU A 136 -11.78 -4.82 -18.99
CA GLU A 136 -11.64 -3.72 -19.95
C GLU A 136 -12.35 -2.46 -19.44
N ARG A 137 -13.50 -2.65 -18.76
CA ARG A 137 -14.27 -1.58 -18.15
C ARG A 137 -13.63 -1.10 -16.84
N GLN A 138 -13.06 -1.99 -16.04
CA GLN A 138 -12.24 -1.60 -14.88
C GLN A 138 -11.11 -0.65 -15.31
N LEU A 139 -10.39 -0.95 -16.40
CA LEU A 139 -9.33 -0.10 -16.93
C LEU A 139 -9.84 1.26 -17.43
N GLN A 140 -10.96 1.29 -18.16
CA GLN A 140 -11.60 2.54 -18.62
C GLN A 140 -12.04 3.42 -17.44
N TRP A 141 -12.57 2.83 -16.36
CA TRP A 141 -12.91 3.58 -15.15
C TRP A 141 -11.68 4.09 -14.39
N LYS A 142 -10.58 3.31 -14.36
CA LYS A 142 -9.28 3.74 -13.79
C LYS A 142 -8.68 4.93 -14.57
N GLU A 143 -8.64 4.86 -15.89
CA GLU A 143 -8.21 5.96 -16.76
C GLU A 143 -9.08 7.21 -16.57
N ARG A 144 -10.41 7.06 -16.59
CA ARG A 144 -11.35 8.16 -16.36
C ARG A 144 -11.13 8.84 -15.01
N GLN A 145 -10.83 8.08 -13.95
CA GLN A 145 -10.54 8.64 -12.62
C GLN A 145 -9.22 9.41 -12.57
N ILE A 146 -8.21 9.00 -13.34
CA ILE A 146 -6.95 9.76 -13.53
C ILE A 146 -7.24 11.11 -14.22
N LEU A 147 -7.97 11.09 -15.34
CA LEU A 147 -8.30 12.32 -16.10
C LEU A 147 -9.22 13.28 -15.31
N ASP A 148 -10.22 12.75 -14.62
CA ASP A 148 -11.10 13.52 -13.73
C ASP A 148 -10.31 14.18 -12.58
N ALA A 149 -9.31 13.50 -12.02
CA ALA A 149 -8.47 14.05 -10.97
C ALA A 149 -7.55 15.16 -11.50
N LEU A 150 -6.82 14.92 -12.59
CA LEU A 150 -5.95 15.90 -13.25
C LEU A 150 -6.71 17.20 -13.58
N SER A 151 -7.91 17.06 -14.16
CA SER A 151 -8.78 18.20 -14.51
C SER A 151 -9.30 18.95 -13.28
N ARG A 152 -9.86 18.25 -12.28
CA ARG A 152 -10.58 18.91 -11.16
C ARG A 152 -9.67 19.36 -10.01
N ILE A 153 -8.61 18.60 -9.72
CA ILE A 153 -7.69 18.87 -8.61
C ILE A 153 -6.47 19.64 -9.13
N GLY A 154 -5.79 19.10 -10.14
CA GLY A 154 -4.58 19.71 -10.70
C GLY A 154 -4.84 20.93 -11.58
N ARG A 155 -6.04 21.03 -12.17
CA ARG A 155 -6.41 22.02 -13.19
C ARG A 155 -5.48 21.98 -14.41
N VAL A 156 -4.97 20.79 -14.71
CA VAL A 156 -4.10 20.50 -15.85
C VAL A 156 -4.84 19.60 -16.84
N THR A 157 -4.57 19.81 -18.12
CA THR A 157 -4.97 18.91 -19.20
C THR A 157 -3.69 18.32 -19.78
N PRO A 158 -3.57 16.99 -19.93
CA PRO A 158 -2.40 16.40 -20.57
C PRO A 158 -2.39 16.72 -22.07
N GLY A 159 -1.22 16.97 -22.64
CA GLY A 159 -1.05 17.19 -24.09
C GLY A 159 -1.43 15.96 -24.93
N SER A 160 -1.31 14.76 -24.34
CA SER A 160 -1.76 13.50 -24.93
C SER A 160 -2.22 12.50 -23.85
N VAL A 161 -3.22 11.68 -24.20
CA VAL A 161 -3.60 10.49 -23.42
C VAL A 161 -3.18 9.29 -24.26
N LEU A 162 -2.24 8.51 -23.74
CA LEU A 162 -1.71 7.32 -24.40
C LEU A 162 -2.57 6.10 -24.04
N PRO A 163 -2.69 5.10 -24.93
CA PRO A 163 -3.50 3.91 -24.68
C PRO A 163 -3.16 3.24 -23.34
N ALA A 164 -4.18 3.04 -22.51
CA ALA A 164 -4.03 2.39 -21.21
C ALA A 164 -3.55 0.93 -21.35
N VAL A 165 -2.66 0.51 -20.45
CA VAL A 165 -2.04 -0.82 -20.48
C VAL A 165 -2.81 -1.77 -19.56
N PRO A 166 -3.42 -2.86 -20.08
CA PRO A 166 -4.08 -3.87 -19.25
C PRO A 166 -3.06 -4.74 -18.52
N ALA A 167 -3.49 -5.37 -17.43
CA ALA A 167 -2.71 -6.41 -16.77
C ALA A 167 -2.57 -7.64 -17.68
N PRO A 168 -1.38 -8.28 -17.77
CA PRO A 168 -1.21 -9.51 -18.56
C PRO A 168 -2.06 -10.71 -18.07
N SER A 169 -2.53 -10.68 -16.81
CA SER A 169 -3.52 -11.61 -16.28
C SER A 169 -4.36 -10.95 -15.18
N ALA A 170 -5.64 -11.31 -15.12
CA ALA A 170 -6.56 -10.94 -14.04
C ALA A 170 -6.62 -12.00 -12.91
N THR A 171 -6.08 -13.20 -13.13
CA THR A 171 -6.05 -14.32 -12.17
C THR A 171 -4.62 -14.76 -11.87
N ALA A 172 -4.39 -15.30 -10.66
CA ALA A 172 -3.09 -15.73 -10.13
C ALA A 172 -1.94 -14.70 -10.25
N PHE A 173 -2.25 -13.41 -10.49
CA PHE A 173 -1.25 -12.40 -10.85
C PHE A 173 -0.40 -11.89 -9.68
N ARG A 174 -0.83 -12.09 -8.43
CA ARG A 174 -0.07 -11.62 -7.27
C ARG A 174 1.11 -12.51 -6.94
N ASN A 175 2.27 -11.88 -6.83
CA ASN A 175 3.52 -12.49 -6.34
C ASN A 175 3.71 -12.33 -4.82
N LYS A 176 2.86 -11.54 -4.14
CA LYS A 176 2.85 -11.38 -2.67
C LYS A 176 1.43 -11.28 -2.12
N MET A 177 1.14 -12.02 -1.04
CA MET A 177 -0.08 -11.93 -0.25
C MET A 177 0.22 -11.84 1.25
N GLU A 178 -0.57 -11.03 1.95
CA GLU A 178 -0.46 -10.77 3.39
C GLU A 178 -1.74 -11.26 4.09
N PHE A 179 -1.63 -12.36 4.83
CA PHE A 179 -2.74 -12.96 5.58
C PHE A 179 -2.64 -12.58 7.06
N ALA A 180 -3.78 -12.33 7.70
CA ALA A 180 -3.87 -11.98 9.12
C ALA A 180 -4.45 -13.13 9.95
N PHE A 181 -4.00 -13.27 11.19
CA PHE A 181 -4.58 -14.21 12.16
C PHE A 181 -5.66 -13.54 13.02
N GLN A 182 -6.65 -14.32 13.48
CA GLN A 182 -7.64 -13.88 14.48
C GLN A 182 -8.18 -15.05 15.30
N GLY A 183 -8.24 -14.94 16.62
CA GLY A 183 -8.80 -15.97 17.52
C GLY A 183 -7.76 -16.95 18.09
N LEU A 184 -8.24 -18.11 18.55
CA LEU A 184 -7.47 -19.18 19.22
C LEU A 184 -8.23 -20.52 19.11
N GLY A 185 -7.50 -21.64 19.10
CA GLY A 185 -8.09 -23.00 19.01
C GLY A 185 -8.91 -23.18 17.74
N GLU A 186 -10.05 -23.86 17.81
CA GLU A 186 -10.98 -23.98 16.68
C GLU A 186 -11.48 -22.62 16.15
N GLY A 187 -11.42 -21.57 16.97
CA GLY A 187 -11.72 -20.20 16.57
C GLY A 187 -10.56 -19.44 15.91
N LEU A 188 -9.36 -20.03 15.77
CA LEU A 188 -8.20 -19.41 15.12
C LEU A 188 -8.38 -19.42 13.59
N ARG A 189 -8.66 -18.24 13.03
CA ARG A 189 -8.75 -18.00 11.60
C ARG A 189 -7.42 -17.52 11.03
N LEU A 190 -7.17 -17.87 9.77
CA LEU A 190 -6.13 -17.29 8.95
C LEU A 190 -6.70 -16.97 7.56
N GLY A 191 -6.52 -15.72 7.12
CA GLY A 191 -7.03 -15.27 5.84
C GLY A 191 -6.97 -13.76 5.70
N LEU A 192 -8.02 -13.17 5.13
CA LEU A 192 -8.08 -11.75 4.78
C LEU A 192 -9.19 -11.03 5.57
N TYR A 193 -9.14 -9.70 5.57
CA TYR A 193 -10.16 -8.88 6.23
C TYR A 193 -11.48 -8.85 5.45
N CYS A 194 -12.59 -8.79 6.18
CA CYS A 194 -13.93 -8.72 5.60
C CYS A 194 -14.23 -7.32 5.04
N ALA A 195 -14.85 -7.24 3.87
CA ALA A 195 -15.28 -5.98 3.26
C ALA A 195 -16.26 -5.20 4.16
N SER A 196 -17.15 -5.91 4.84
CA SER A 196 -18.16 -5.36 5.76
C SER A 196 -17.64 -5.08 7.17
N ASP A 197 -16.44 -5.53 7.51
CA ASP A 197 -15.82 -5.36 8.83
C ASP A 197 -14.28 -5.51 8.73
N PRO A 198 -13.55 -4.40 8.55
CA PRO A 198 -12.08 -4.41 8.49
C PRO A 198 -11.39 -4.85 9.81
N GLY A 199 -12.14 -5.06 10.90
CA GLY A 199 -11.64 -5.67 12.13
C GLY A 199 -11.75 -7.20 12.15
N ARG A 200 -12.53 -7.81 11.25
CA ARG A 200 -12.81 -9.25 11.21
C ARG A 200 -12.05 -9.94 10.09
N VAL A 201 -11.39 -11.04 10.45
CA VAL A 201 -10.77 -11.98 9.50
C VAL A 201 -11.74 -13.12 9.22
N PHE A 202 -11.83 -13.56 7.96
CA PHE A 202 -12.47 -14.82 7.58
C PHE A 202 -11.41 -15.88 7.28
N ASP A 203 -11.77 -17.16 7.41
CA ASP A 203 -10.88 -18.25 7.01
C ASP A 203 -10.82 -18.34 5.49
N LEU A 204 -9.62 -18.18 4.93
CA LEU A 204 -9.39 -18.37 3.50
C LEU A 204 -9.54 -19.86 3.15
N ALA A 205 -10.13 -20.15 1.99
CA ALA A 205 -10.12 -21.47 1.36
C ALA A 205 -9.51 -21.47 -0.05
N SER A 206 -9.41 -20.30 -0.69
CA SER A 206 -8.82 -20.10 -2.03
C SER A 206 -8.65 -18.59 -2.30
N CYS A 207 -7.88 -18.21 -3.31
CA CYS A 207 -7.77 -16.81 -3.74
C CYS A 207 -7.52 -16.72 -5.24
N ALA A 208 -8.51 -16.27 -6.03
CA ALA A 208 -8.42 -16.25 -7.50
C ALA A 208 -7.28 -15.38 -8.07
N ILE A 209 -6.72 -14.45 -7.27
CA ILE A 209 -5.62 -13.56 -7.67
C ILE A 209 -4.23 -14.04 -7.22
N PHE A 210 -4.11 -15.19 -6.54
CA PHE A 210 -2.84 -15.76 -6.06
C PHE A 210 -2.69 -17.20 -6.59
N PRO A 211 -1.46 -17.72 -6.80
CA PRO A 211 -1.26 -19.12 -7.19
C PRO A 211 -1.90 -20.12 -6.21
N ALA A 212 -2.45 -21.21 -6.74
CA ALA A 212 -3.37 -22.10 -6.02
C ALA A 212 -2.71 -22.81 -4.82
N GLU A 213 -1.44 -23.19 -4.94
CA GLU A 213 -0.64 -23.82 -3.89
C GLU A 213 -0.51 -22.92 -2.63
N GLY A 214 -0.65 -21.60 -2.81
CA GLY A 214 -0.69 -20.64 -1.71
C GLY A 214 -1.84 -20.86 -0.73
N ALA A 215 -2.99 -21.39 -1.20
CA ALA A 215 -4.10 -21.74 -0.31
C ALA A 215 -3.76 -22.96 0.57
N ALA A 216 -3.09 -23.97 0.00
CA ALA A 216 -2.68 -25.15 0.76
C ALA A 216 -1.60 -24.83 1.82
N LEU A 217 -0.71 -23.86 1.54
CA LEU A 217 0.23 -23.30 2.54
C LEU A 217 -0.51 -22.59 3.69
N VAL A 218 -1.49 -21.74 3.37
CA VAL A 218 -2.35 -21.07 4.37
C VAL A 218 -3.09 -22.09 5.25
N ASP A 219 -3.70 -23.10 4.64
CA ASP A 219 -4.48 -24.12 5.35
C ASP A 219 -3.62 -24.97 6.29
N ASN A 220 -2.42 -25.36 5.86
CA ASN A 220 -1.48 -26.13 6.70
C ASN A 220 -0.92 -25.30 7.86
N VAL A 221 -0.51 -24.04 7.62
CA VAL A 221 -0.10 -23.11 8.70
C VAL A 221 -1.23 -22.93 9.71
N ARG A 222 -2.47 -22.71 9.25
CA ARG A 222 -3.64 -22.58 10.13
C ARG A 222 -3.83 -23.83 10.99
N ALA A 223 -3.80 -25.02 10.39
CA ALA A 223 -3.99 -26.29 11.10
C ALA A 223 -2.90 -26.49 12.17
N ALA A 224 -1.63 -26.35 11.81
CA ALA A 224 -0.51 -26.52 12.74
C ALA A 224 -0.56 -25.50 13.89
N CYS A 225 -0.90 -24.23 13.62
CA CYS A 225 -1.08 -23.22 14.65
C CYS A 225 -2.26 -23.52 15.61
N ARG A 226 -3.35 -24.16 15.12
CA ARG A 226 -4.42 -24.69 15.99
C ARG A 226 -3.91 -25.82 16.88
N THR A 227 -3.25 -26.82 16.30
CA THR A 227 -2.68 -27.97 17.04
C THR A 227 -1.66 -27.55 18.09
N ALA A 228 -0.83 -26.54 17.81
CA ALA A 228 0.13 -25.97 18.75
C ALA A 228 -0.49 -24.98 19.77
N GLY A 229 -1.81 -24.76 19.76
CA GLY A 229 -2.51 -23.90 20.72
C GLY A 229 -2.16 -22.41 20.61
N LEU A 230 -1.67 -21.96 19.47
CA LEU A 230 -1.12 -20.60 19.31
C LEU A 230 -2.23 -19.56 19.08
N ALA A 231 -2.26 -18.53 19.92
CA ALA A 231 -3.24 -17.44 19.82
C ALA A 231 -2.82 -16.38 18.78
N ALA A 232 -3.80 -15.83 18.06
CA ALA A 232 -3.62 -14.61 17.28
C ALA A 232 -3.35 -13.39 18.20
N TYR A 233 -2.55 -12.44 17.71
CA TYR A 233 -2.22 -11.21 18.40
C TYR A 233 -3.36 -10.17 18.27
N ASP A 234 -3.98 -9.79 19.38
CA ASP A 234 -4.95 -8.69 19.42
C ASP A 234 -4.27 -7.36 19.74
N ARG A 235 -4.24 -6.48 18.72
CA ARG A 235 -3.72 -5.11 18.81
C ARG A 235 -4.42 -4.23 19.87
N ARG A 236 -5.62 -4.59 20.34
CA ARG A 236 -6.36 -3.82 21.36
C ARG A 236 -5.96 -4.16 22.79
N THR A 237 -5.56 -5.41 23.05
CA THR A 237 -5.14 -5.89 24.38
C THR A 237 -3.63 -6.07 24.51
N GLY A 238 -2.91 -6.19 23.38
CA GLY A 238 -1.48 -6.49 23.35
C GLY A 238 -1.15 -7.97 23.62
N LEU A 239 -2.16 -8.85 23.63
CA LEU A 239 -2.04 -10.27 23.98
C LEU A 239 -2.08 -11.16 22.73
N GLY A 240 -1.54 -12.38 22.86
CA GLY A 240 -1.42 -13.35 21.78
C GLY A 240 -0.07 -13.29 21.05
N LEU A 241 0.09 -14.09 19.99
CA LEU A 241 1.39 -14.31 19.34
C LEU A 241 1.35 -14.10 17.83
N LEU A 242 0.46 -14.78 17.10
CA LEU A 242 0.47 -14.81 15.64
C LEU A 242 -0.10 -13.50 15.07
N ARG A 243 0.67 -12.76 14.28
CA ARG A 243 0.20 -11.50 13.65
C ARG A 243 -0.21 -11.75 12.20
N HIS A 244 0.74 -12.19 11.38
CA HIS A 244 0.56 -12.35 9.94
C HIS A 244 1.32 -13.56 9.39
N LEU A 245 0.80 -14.15 8.32
CA LEU A 245 1.55 -14.99 7.39
C LEU A 245 1.67 -14.21 6.08
N VAL A 246 2.90 -13.91 5.65
CA VAL A 246 3.17 -13.35 4.33
C VAL A 246 3.67 -14.47 3.44
N LEU A 247 3.02 -14.67 2.29
CA LEU A 247 3.49 -15.60 1.25
C LEU A 247 3.95 -14.79 0.04
N ARG A 248 5.15 -15.11 -0.45
CA ARG A 248 5.66 -14.66 -1.75
C ARG A 248 5.74 -15.86 -2.70
N HIS A 249 5.52 -15.59 -3.99
CA HIS A 249 5.79 -16.48 -5.12
C HIS A 249 6.69 -15.73 -6.10
N SER A 250 7.59 -16.41 -6.79
CA SER A 250 8.35 -15.87 -7.92
C SER A 250 7.84 -16.50 -9.20
N VAL A 251 7.51 -15.67 -10.19
CA VAL A 251 7.08 -16.10 -11.52
C VAL A 251 8.27 -16.65 -12.32
N LEU A 252 9.45 -16.05 -12.17
CA LEU A 252 10.70 -16.53 -12.79
C LEU A 252 11.12 -17.93 -12.28
N GLU A 253 10.95 -18.19 -10.98
CA GLU A 253 11.46 -19.40 -10.32
C GLU A 253 10.39 -20.49 -10.06
N ASP A 254 9.11 -20.15 -10.21
CA ASP A 254 7.92 -20.92 -9.78
C ASP A 254 8.04 -21.48 -8.34
N ARG A 255 8.49 -20.61 -7.43
CA ARG A 255 8.89 -20.94 -6.05
C ARG A 255 8.31 -19.98 -5.04
N PHE A 256 8.07 -20.48 -3.83
CA PHE A 256 7.48 -19.74 -2.72
C PHE A 256 8.48 -19.45 -1.60
N LEU A 257 8.26 -18.33 -0.90
CA LEU A 257 8.90 -17.98 0.37
C LEU A 257 7.80 -17.63 1.37
N ALA A 258 7.78 -18.31 2.52
CA ALA A 258 6.82 -18.06 3.59
C ALA A 258 7.48 -17.27 4.73
N GLN A 259 6.80 -16.26 5.26
CA GLN A 259 7.22 -15.49 6.42
C GLN A 259 6.10 -15.48 7.48
N LEU A 260 6.37 -16.05 8.65
CA LEU A 260 5.47 -15.99 9.81
C LEU A 260 5.92 -14.84 10.73
N ILE A 261 5.05 -13.84 10.89
CA ILE A 261 5.31 -12.65 11.71
C ILE A 261 4.57 -12.80 13.05
N THR A 262 5.31 -12.83 14.15
CA THR A 262 4.78 -12.92 15.52
C THR A 262 5.01 -11.66 16.35
N ALA A 263 4.35 -11.56 17.50
CA ALA A 263 4.86 -10.77 18.62
C ALA A 263 6.18 -11.38 19.15
N PRO A 264 7.01 -10.63 19.91
CA PRO A 264 8.26 -11.15 20.43
C PRO A 264 8.09 -12.30 21.43
N LEU A 265 8.96 -13.31 21.36
CA LEU A 265 8.95 -14.45 22.28
C LEU A 265 10.36 -14.94 22.67
N PRO A 266 10.54 -15.66 23.79
CA PRO A 266 11.82 -16.27 24.15
C PRO A 266 12.19 -17.39 23.17
N ALA A 267 13.45 -17.43 22.73
CA ALA A 267 13.93 -18.33 21.68
C ALA A 267 13.73 -19.83 21.99
N ASP A 268 13.91 -20.22 23.25
CA ASP A 268 13.79 -21.63 23.68
C ASP A 268 12.37 -22.01 24.13
N SER A 269 11.40 -21.10 24.02
CA SER A 269 10.02 -21.34 24.47
C SER A 269 9.28 -22.37 23.60
N ALA A 270 8.33 -23.11 24.17
CA ALA A 270 7.54 -24.10 23.43
C ALA A 270 6.85 -23.53 22.16
N PRO A 271 6.31 -22.29 22.14
CA PRO A 271 5.83 -21.67 20.90
C PRO A 271 6.92 -21.45 19.84
N ALA A 272 8.14 -21.08 20.22
CA ALA A 272 9.26 -20.93 19.28
C ALA A 272 9.69 -22.29 18.70
N GLN A 273 9.72 -23.34 19.52
CA GLN A 273 9.97 -24.71 19.07
C GLN A 273 8.86 -25.19 18.11
N ALA A 274 7.59 -24.90 18.39
CA ALA A 274 6.47 -25.22 17.50
C ALA A 274 6.53 -24.46 16.16
N ILE A 275 6.94 -23.19 16.17
CA ILE A 275 7.13 -22.38 14.95
C ILE A 275 8.28 -22.92 14.09
N ARG A 276 9.38 -23.37 14.71
CA ARG A 276 10.46 -24.08 14.03
C ARG A 276 9.95 -25.37 13.37
N GLY A 277 9.27 -26.22 14.13
CA GLY A 277 8.73 -27.49 13.64
C GLY A 277 7.73 -27.31 12.49
N LEU A 278 6.91 -26.26 12.52
CA LEU A 278 6.05 -25.86 11.41
C LEU A 278 6.87 -25.51 10.15
N GLY A 279 7.93 -24.70 10.29
CA GLY A 279 8.81 -24.38 9.16
C GLY A 279 9.49 -25.60 8.56
N GLU A 280 9.85 -26.57 9.40
CA GLU A 280 10.45 -27.85 9.00
C GLU A 280 9.41 -28.78 8.33
N GLU A 281 8.16 -28.86 8.81
CA GLU A 281 7.06 -29.56 8.11
C GLU A 281 6.80 -28.94 6.73
N LEU A 282 6.66 -27.62 6.66
CA LEU A 282 6.34 -26.90 5.43
C LEU A 282 7.37 -27.14 4.33
N LEU A 283 8.68 -27.08 4.66
CA LEU A 283 9.75 -27.33 3.71
C LEU A 283 9.81 -28.79 3.25
N ALA A 284 9.50 -29.75 4.12
CA ALA A 284 9.41 -31.16 3.75
C ALA A 284 8.16 -31.48 2.90
N ARG A 285 7.05 -30.75 3.11
CA ARG A 285 5.73 -31.01 2.54
C ARG A 285 5.47 -30.29 1.21
N PHE A 286 6.09 -29.13 0.97
CA PHE A 286 5.82 -28.28 -0.18
C PHE A 286 7.09 -28.04 -1.03
N PRO A 287 7.37 -28.88 -2.06
CA PRO A 287 8.64 -28.80 -2.82
C PRO A 287 8.92 -27.47 -3.55
N LYS A 288 7.91 -26.63 -3.78
CA LYS A 288 8.08 -25.26 -4.31
C LYS A 288 8.49 -24.24 -3.25
N LEU A 289 8.32 -24.53 -1.95
CA LEU A 289 8.70 -23.63 -0.86
C LEU A 289 10.21 -23.72 -0.67
N VAL A 290 10.95 -22.67 -1.07
CA VAL A 290 12.41 -22.66 -0.87
C VAL A 290 12.80 -22.27 0.56
N GLY A 291 11.91 -21.59 1.28
CA GLY A 291 12.25 -20.98 2.56
C GLY A 291 11.06 -20.72 3.49
N PHE A 292 11.32 -20.86 4.79
CA PHE A 292 10.44 -20.41 5.86
C PHE A 292 11.21 -19.45 6.79
N VAL A 293 10.66 -18.25 6.96
CA VAL A 293 11.24 -17.19 7.81
C VAL A 293 10.31 -16.92 8.99
N HIS A 294 10.77 -17.17 10.21
CA HIS A 294 10.11 -16.66 11.41
C HIS A 294 10.72 -15.30 11.79
N ALA A 295 9.85 -14.32 11.93
CA ALA A 295 10.21 -12.93 12.19
C ALA A 295 9.25 -12.30 13.21
N GLU A 296 9.66 -11.20 13.83
CA GLU A 296 8.93 -10.56 14.93
C GLU A 296 8.61 -9.09 14.66
N ARG A 297 7.50 -8.62 15.23
CA ARG A 297 7.12 -7.20 15.34
C ARG A 297 6.61 -6.90 16.74
N ALA A 298 7.27 -5.97 17.44
CA ALA A 298 6.90 -5.53 18.78
C ALA A 298 5.87 -4.39 18.76
N ARG A 299 5.84 -3.55 17.71
CA ARG A 299 4.87 -2.44 17.61
C ARG A 299 3.43 -2.95 17.54
N ALA A 300 2.54 -2.27 18.28
CA ALA A 300 1.10 -2.57 18.33
C ALA A 300 0.31 -2.08 17.09
N ASP A 301 0.96 -1.95 15.93
CA ASP A 301 0.34 -1.54 14.66
C ASP A 301 -0.14 -2.74 13.83
N GLY A 302 -0.76 -2.47 12.67
CA GLY A 302 -1.32 -3.48 11.77
C GLY A 302 -0.44 -3.89 10.58
N LEU A 303 0.86 -3.61 10.61
CA LEU A 303 1.72 -3.86 9.45
C LEU A 303 2.19 -5.32 9.39
N ALA A 304 2.02 -5.95 8.22
CA ALA A 304 2.55 -7.26 7.87
C ALA A 304 4.01 -7.17 7.37
N GLN A 305 4.86 -6.52 8.19
CA GLN A 305 6.30 -6.39 7.98
C GLN A 305 6.99 -6.58 9.33
N ALA A 306 8.10 -7.31 9.37
CA ALA A 306 8.85 -7.54 10.60
C ALA A 306 9.70 -6.33 11.01
N GLU A 307 10.16 -6.36 12.26
CA GLU A 307 11.23 -5.49 12.79
C GLU A 307 12.55 -6.26 12.95
N ARG A 308 12.49 -7.59 13.09
CA ARG A 308 13.66 -8.49 13.01
C ARG A 308 13.28 -9.88 12.49
N THR A 309 14.18 -10.50 11.73
CA THR A 309 14.14 -11.96 11.51
C THR A 309 14.73 -12.66 12.74
N VAL A 310 14.13 -13.77 13.16
CA VAL A 310 14.58 -14.61 14.29
C VAL A 310 15.17 -15.93 13.78
N LEU A 311 14.56 -16.51 12.75
CA LEU A 311 14.98 -17.77 12.15
C LEU A 311 14.68 -17.74 10.64
N ALA A 312 15.61 -18.24 9.84
CA ALA A 312 15.36 -18.65 8.46
C ALA A 312 15.72 -20.13 8.31
N LEU A 313 14.85 -20.89 7.65
CA LEU A 313 15.03 -22.29 7.29
C LEU A 313 15.00 -22.38 5.76
N GLY A 314 16.00 -23.03 5.16
CA GLY A 314 16.18 -22.99 3.70
C GLY A 314 16.64 -21.61 3.22
N GLY A 315 16.02 -21.12 2.14
CA GLY A 315 16.23 -19.77 1.61
C GLY A 315 15.56 -18.67 2.44
N HIS A 316 16.01 -17.43 2.24
CA HIS A 316 15.48 -16.22 2.90
C HIS A 316 15.05 -15.13 1.89
N ALA A 317 15.19 -15.41 0.60
CA ALA A 317 14.83 -14.56 -0.53
C ALA A 317 14.43 -15.43 -1.73
N LEU A 318 13.69 -14.85 -2.67
CA LEU A 318 13.46 -15.36 -4.02
C LEU A 318 14.26 -14.54 -5.02
N VAL A 319 14.41 -15.02 -6.26
CA VAL A 319 14.79 -14.19 -7.42
C VAL A 319 13.57 -14.03 -8.31
N GLU A 320 13.20 -12.80 -8.65
CA GLU A 320 12.15 -12.49 -9.63
C GLU A 320 12.74 -11.83 -10.88
N GLY A 321 12.07 -11.95 -12.03
CA GLY A 321 12.57 -11.44 -13.32
C GLY A 321 11.62 -10.47 -14.02
N LEU A 322 12.17 -9.40 -14.58
CA LEU A 322 11.50 -8.50 -15.54
C LEU A 322 12.40 -8.39 -16.78
N GLU A 323 11.96 -8.93 -17.92
CA GLU A 323 12.83 -9.24 -19.07
C GLU A 323 14.03 -10.12 -18.65
N ASP A 324 15.26 -9.66 -18.87
CA ASP A 324 16.50 -10.29 -18.42
C ASP A 324 16.99 -9.77 -17.06
N VAL A 325 16.39 -8.70 -16.53
CA VAL A 325 16.77 -8.08 -15.25
C VAL A 325 16.21 -8.91 -14.08
N ARG A 326 17.09 -9.26 -13.15
CA ARG A 326 16.80 -10.12 -12.00
C ARG A 326 16.82 -9.33 -10.69
N TYR A 327 15.90 -9.63 -9.80
CA TYR A 327 15.76 -8.96 -8.51
C TYR A 327 15.75 -10.00 -7.39
N ARG A 328 16.72 -9.96 -6.48
CA ARG A 328 16.67 -10.70 -5.22
C ARG A 328 15.66 -10.01 -4.31
N VAL A 329 14.59 -10.71 -3.96
CA VAL A 329 13.49 -10.19 -3.13
C VAL A 329 13.47 -10.94 -1.80
N GLY A 330 13.94 -10.29 -0.73
CA GLY A 330 13.87 -10.80 0.64
C GLY A 330 12.45 -10.78 1.23
N ALA A 331 12.26 -11.46 2.36
CA ALA A 331 10.96 -11.60 3.03
C ALA A 331 10.23 -10.26 3.29
N ASP A 332 10.93 -9.25 3.81
CA ASP A 332 10.40 -7.90 4.08
C ASP A 332 10.66 -6.87 2.96
N ALA A 333 11.38 -7.25 1.89
CA ALA A 333 11.81 -6.33 0.83
C ALA A 333 10.64 -5.86 -0.06
N PHE A 334 10.65 -4.60 -0.48
CA PHE A 334 9.65 -4.12 -1.44
C PHE A 334 9.93 -4.65 -2.85
N PHE A 335 8.88 -5.19 -3.47
CA PHE A 335 8.81 -5.47 -4.90
C PHE A 335 7.35 -5.30 -5.32
N GLN A 336 7.10 -4.90 -6.57
CA GLN A 336 5.75 -4.67 -7.07
C GLN A 336 4.91 -5.95 -6.99
N THR A 337 3.69 -5.90 -6.42
CA THR A 337 3.00 -7.14 -6.01
C THR A 337 2.41 -7.98 -7.15
N SER A 338 2.75 -7.67 -8.40
CA SER A 338 2.35 -8.36 -9.64
C SER A 338 3.51 -8.29 -10.63
N THR A 339 4.12 -9.41 -10.98
CA THR A 339 5.33 -9.42 -11.83
C THR A 339 5.00 -9.01 -13.27
N GLY A 340 3.91 -9.55 -13.83
CA GLY A 340 3.44 -9.15 -15.16
C GLY A 340 2.99 -7.68 -15.21
N GLY A 341 2.33 -7.19 -14.15
CA GLY A 341 1.96 -5.77 -14.05
C GLY A 341 3.15 -4.84 -13.87
N ALA A 342 4.20 -5.28 -13.15
CA ALA A 342 5.46 -4.54 -13.01
C ALA A 342 6.19 -4.43 -14.34
N LEU A 343 6.25 -5.52 -15.12
CA LEU A 343 6.79 -5.51 -16.48
C LEU A 343 6.03 -4.54 -17.39
N ALA A 344 4.70 -4.54 -17.32
CA ALA A 344 3.85 -3.61 -18.08
C ALA A 344 4.11 -2.13 -17.69
N LEU A 345 4.21 -1.84 -16.39
CA LEU A 345 4.50 -0.52 -15.85
C LEU A 345 5.90 -0.03 -16.26
N TYR A 346 6.93 -0.85 -16.08
CA TYR A 346 8.32 -0.48 -16.35
C TYR A 346 8.62 -0.40 -17.86
N SER A 347 7.98 -1.25 -18.68
CA SER A 347 8.07 -1.15 -20.15
C SER A 347 7.38 0.12 -20.65
N GLY A 348 6.18 0.42 -20.15
CA GLY A 348 5.47 1.67 -20.47
C GLY A 348 6.23 2.91 -20.02
N LEU A 349 6.95 2.85 -18.89
CA LEU A 349 7.83 3.93 -18.42
C LEU A 349 9.06 4.11 -19.34
N ARG A 350 9.69 3.01 -19.77
CA ARG A 350 10.82 3.03 -20.72
C ARG A 350 10.43 3.62 -22.07
N GLU A 351 9.26 3.24 -22.60
CA GLU A 351 8.66 3.86 -23.80
C GLU A 351 8.39 5.36 -23.60
N LEU A 352 7.79 5.73 -22.47
CA LEU A 352 7.38 7.11 -22.17
C LEU A 352 8.57 8.07 -22.00
N LEU A 353 9.72 7.56 -21.55
CA LEU A 353 10.95 8.33 -21.39
C LEU A 353 11.78 8.46 -22.69
N ASP A 354 11.58 7.59 -23.69
CA ASP A 354 12.38 7.54 -24.93
C ASP A 354 13.90 7.70 -24.68
N LEU A 355 14.44 6.85 -23.80
CA LEU A 355 15.82 6.99 -23.32
C LEU A 355 16.84 6.70 -24.43
N ARG A 356 17.77 7.62 -24.60
CA ARG A 356 18.92 7.49 -25.50
C ARG A 356 20.08 6.81 -24.75
N PRO A 357 20.92 5.99 -25.39
CA PRO A 357 22.08 5.36 -24.73
C PRO A 357 23.13 6.31 -24.15
N ALA A 358 23.02 7.63 -24.41
CA ALA A 358 23.86 8.67 -23.83
C ALA A 358 23.26 9.34 -22.57
N ASP A 359 21.98 9.09 -22.27
CA ASP A 359 21.22 9.81 -21.23
C ASP A 359 21.68 9.45 -19.81
N VAL A 360 21.66 10.45 -18.92
CA VAL A 360 21.83 10.27 -17.48
C VAL A 360 20.46 10.32 -16.78
N VAL A 361 20.14 9.30 -16.00
CA VAL A 361 18.86 9.14 -15.30
C VAL A 361 19.04 9.23 -13.78
N LEU A 362 18.13 9.93 -13.10
CA LEU A 362 17.93 9.83 -11.65
C LEU A 362 16.62 9.10 -11.37
N ASP A 363 16.65 8.11 -10.48
CA ASP A 363 15.48 7.36 -10.02
C ASP A 363 15.18 7.73 -8.56
N LEU A 364 14.14 8.54 -8.35
CA LEU A 364 13.76 9.05 -7.03
C LEU A 364 12.76 8.08 -6.37
N PHE A 365 13.00 7.76 -5.10
CA PHE A 365 12.27 6.71 -4.35
C PHE A 365 12.53 5.30 -4.92
N CYS A 366 13.76 5.03 -5.37
CA CYS A 366 14.10 3.83 -6.16
C CYS A 366 13.91 2.48 -5.42
N GLY A 367 13.70 2.48 -4.10
CA GLY A 367 13.53 1.27 -3.30
C GLY A 367 14.68 0.28 -3.48
N GLY A 368 14.35 -0.99 -3.74
CA GLY A 368 15.30 -2.07 -4.05
C GLY A 368 15.91 -2.02 -5.46
N GLY A 369 15.95 -0.85 -6.10
CA GLY A 369 16.51 -0.62 -7.44
C GLY A 369 15.59 -1.02 -8.60
N GLY A 370 14.28 -1.12 -8.35
CA GLY A 370 13.29 -1.70 -9.29
C GLY A 370 13.34 -1.06 -10.68
N ILE A 371 13.02 0.24 -10.75
CA ILE A 371 13.02 1.04 -11.97
C ILE A 371 14.45 1.30 -12.45
N ALA A 372 15.35 1.75 -11.56
CA ALA A 372 16.74 2.06 -11.89
C ALA A 372 17.45 0.96 -12.69
N LEU A 373 17.34 -0.31 -12.26
CA LEU A 373 18.00 -1.44 -12.93
C LEU A 373 17.34 -1.81 -14.25
N PHE A 374 16.02 -1.61 -14.38
CA PHE A 374 15.31 -1.81 -15.65
C PHE A 374 15.73 -0.77 -16.70
N LEU A 375 15.84 0.50 -16.30
CA LEU A 375 16.25 1.61 -17.17
C LEU A 375 17.77 1.66 -17.42
N ALA A 376 18.59 1.04 -16.58
CA ALA A 376 20.04 0.96 -16.75
C ALA A 376 20.48 0.26 -18.06
N ARG A 377 19.59 -0.52 -18.70
CA ARG A 377 19.82 -1.11 -20.03
C ARG A 377 19.66 -0.12 -21.20
N SER A 378 19.06 1.04 -20.96
CA SER A 378 18.71 2.05 -21.97
C SER A 378 19.41 3.41 -21.80
N ALA A 379 20.20 3.57 -20.74
CA ALA A 379 20.84 4.83 -20.35
C ALA A 379 22.36 4.69 -20.16
N ALA A 380 23.11 5.78 -20.31
CA ALA A 380 24.54 5.78 -20.08
C ALA A 380 24.88 5.53 -18.60
N ARG A 381 24.11 6.14 -17.70
CA ARG A 381 24.29 6.10 -16.24
C ARG A 381 22.94 6.26 -15.52
N VAL A 382 22.76 5.54 -14.43
CA VAL A 382 21.57 5.65 -13.55
C VAL A 382 22.00 5.82 -12.10
N LEU A 383 21.35 6.73 -11.37
CA LEU A 383 21.52 6.90 -9.93
C LEU A 383 20.16 6.86 -9.23
N GLY A 384 19.94 5.82 -8.43
CA GLY A 384 18.79 5.73 -7.55
C GLY A 384 19.01 6.42 -6.20
N LEU A 385 18.00 7.16 -5.74
CA LEU A 385 17.98 7.83 -4.43
C LEU A 385 16.84 7.28 -3.56
N GLU A 386 17.20 6.82 -2.35
CA GLU A 386 16.27 6.15 -1.42
C GLU A 386 16.61 6.48 0.04
N ALA A 387 15.62 6.63 0.91
CA ALA A 387 15.83 7.02 2.31
C ALA A 387 16.16 5.83 3.23
N ASN A 388 15.62 4.65 2.90
CA ASN A 388 15.74 3.41 3.65
C ASN A 388 17.07 2.68 3.34
N PRO A 389 18.00 2.56 4.31
CA PRO A 389 19.30 1.92 4.08
C PRO A 389 19.20 0.43 3.72
N ALA A 390 18.15 -0.27 4.14
CA ALA A 390 17.95 -1.68 3.76
C ALA A 390 17.56 -1.81 2.28
N ALA A 391 16.75 -0.89 1.77
CA ALA A 391 16.36 -0.85 0.37
C ALA A 391 17.55 -0.48 -0.54
N VAL A 392 18.39 0.47 -0.13
CA VAL A 392 19.67 0.77 -0.80
C VAL A 392 20.57 -0.47 -0.87
N ALA A 393 20.71 -1.23 0.22
CA ALA A 393 21.52 -2.45 0.23
C ALA A 393 20.93 -3.58 -0.64
N ASP A 394 19.60 -3.72 -0.71
CA ASP A 394 18.95 -4.61 -1.67
C ASP A 394 19.19 -4.15 -3.13
N ALA A 395 19.15 -2.84 -3.39
CA ALA A 395 19.41 -2.25 -4.70
C ALA A 395 20.87 -2.47 -5.17
N GLU A 396 21.86 -2.26 -4.28
CA GLU A 396 23.28 -2.54 -4.56
C GLU A 396 23.52 -4.03 -4.84
N ALA A 397 22.90 -4.93 -4.06
CA ALA A 397 22.96 -6.37 -4.31
C ALA A 397 22.30 -6.75 -5.65
N ASN A 398 21.22 -6.08 -6.04
CA ASN A 398 20.57 -6.29 -7.33
C ASN A 398 21.39 -5.72 -8.50
N ALA A 399 22.11 -4.60 -8.34
CA ALA A 399 23.09 -4.15 -9.34
C ALA A 399 24.21 -5.18 -9.55
N GLN A 400 24.74 -5.76 -8.46
CA GLN A 400 25.76 -6.80 -8.52
C GLN A 400 25.23 -8.07 -9.21
N LEU A 401 24.00 -8.50 -8.90
CA LEU A 401 23.33 -9.65 -9.52
C LEU A 401 23.18 -9.53 -11.04
N ASN A 402 22.99 -8.31 -11.56
CA ASN A 402 22.84 -8.03 -12.99
C ASN A 402 24.14 -7.56 -13.67
N GLY A 403 25.24 -7.38 -12.93
CA GLY A 403 26.47 -6.78 -13.46
C GLY A 403 26.31 -5.30 -13.89
N ALA A 404 25.31 -4.60 -13.35
CA ALA A 404 24.87 -3.26 -13.79
C ALA A 404 25.80 -2.13 -13.31
N GLY A 405 27.07 -2.15 -13.74
CA GLY A 405 28.12 -1.21 -13.31
C GLY A 405 27.91 0.26 -13.69
N ASN A 406 26.93 0.57 -14.54
CA ASN A 406 26.48 1.93 -14.85
C ASN A 406 25.38 2.44 -13.90
N CYS A 407 24.82 1.57 -13.05
CA CYS A 407 23.85 1.92 -12.02
C CYS A 407 24.55 2.15 -10.67
N ARG A 408 24.10 3.16 -9.93
CA ARG A 408 24.55 3.46 -8.56
C ARG A 408 23.35 3.77 -7.67
N PHE A 409 23.54 3.63 -6.37
CA PHE A 409 22.54 3.97 -5.37
C PHE A 409 23.15 4.88 -4.31
N LEU A 410 22.36 5.80 -3.76
CA LEU A 410 22.74 6.61 -2.62
C LEU A 410 21.57 6.73 -1.64
N ARG A 411 21.90 6.77 -0.35
CA ARG A 411 20.93 7.10 0.67
C ARG A 411 20.65 8.60 0.68
N ALA A 412 19.40 8.99 0.46
CA ALA A 412 18.95 10.39 0.51
C ALA A 412 17.55 10.48 1.13
N ASP A 413 17.33 11.45 2.01
CA ASP A 413 15.99 11.81 2.47
C ASP A 413 15.38 12.77 1.45
N LEU A 414 14.31 12.34 0.78
CA LEU A 414 13.70 13.08 -0.33
C LEU A 414 12.65 14.10 0.12
N THR A 415 12.82 14.67 1.33
CA THR A 415 11.90 15.62 1.96
C THR A 415 12.60 16.92 2.40
N GLY A 416 11.87 18.03 2.41
CA GLY A 416 12.36 19.34 2.86
C GLY A 416 13.21 20.09 1.84
N GLU A 417 13.75 21.24 2.26
CA GLU A 417 14.44 22.17 1.35
C GLU A 417 15.71 21.58 0.68
N SER A 418 16.32 20.58 1.33
CA SER A 418 17.49 19.83 0.87
C SER A 418 17.16 18.43 0.32
N ALA A 419 15.93 18.19 -0.15
CA ALA A 419 15.42 16.89 -0.61
C ALA A 419 16.26 16.14 -1.68
N VAL A 420 17.24 16.78 -2.31
CA VAL A 420 18.25 16.08 -3.12
C VAL A 420 19.64 16.60 -2.73
N PRO A 421 20.64 15.72 -2.49
CA PRO A 421 21.97 16.15 -2.09
C PRO A 421 22.57 17.17 -3.06
N GLU A 422 23.06 18.30 -2.54
CA GLU A 422 23.65 19.40 -3.33
C GLU A 422 24.80 18.95 -4.25
N ARG A 423 25.49 17.87 -3.88
CA ARG A 423 26.60 17.27 -4.61
C ARG A 423 26.28 15.82 -4.93
N LEU A 424 25.60 15.61 -6.05
CA LEU A 424 25.50 14.30 -6.68
C LEU A 424 26.91 13.84 -7.17
N PRO A 425 27.14 12.53 -7.34
CA PRO A 425 28.41 12.01 -7.84
C PRO A 425 28.77 12.53 -9.24
N GLU A 426 30.05 12.43 -9.59
CA GLU A 426 30.55 12.88 -10.88
C GLU A 426 29.81 12.21 -12.05
N GLY A 427 29.35 13.04 -12.99
CA GLY A 427 28.51 12.63 -14.12
C GLY A 427 27.00 12.67 -13.86
N PHE A 428 26.52 12.98 -12.64
CA PHE A 428 25.09 13.10 -12.31
C PHE A 428 24.61 14.53 -12.03
N ALA A 429 25.50 15.53 -12.14
CA ALA A 429 25.19 16.94 -11.86
C ALA A 429 24.19 17.59 -12.85
N ARG A 430 23.92 16.94 -13.98
CA ARG A 430 22.79 17.21 -14.88
C ARG A 430 22.24 15.85 -15.32
N ALA A 431 20.92 15.70 -15.27
CA ALA A 431 20.22 14.50 -15.70
C ALA A 431 19.32 14.83 -16.90
N ASP A 432 19.37 14.01 -17.94
CA ASP A 432 18.52 14.13 -19.12
C ASP A 432 17.09 13.65 -18.84
N ALA A 433 16.94 12.76 -17.85
CA ALA A 433 15.67 12.26 -17.36
C ALA A 433 15.66 12.09 -15.84
N VAL A 434 14.49 12.29 -15.22
CA VAL A 434 14.23 11.95 -13.83
C VAL A 434 12.96 11.10 -13.76
N VAL A 435 12.99 10.06 -12.94
CA VAL A 435 11.80 9.30 -12.52
C VAL A 435 11.51 9.59 -11.06
N ALA A 436 10.24 9.62 -10.68
CA ALA A 436 9.81 9.54 -9.29
C ALA A 436 8.64 8.55 -9.13
N ASP A 437 8.77 7.60 -8.20
CA ASP A 437 7.70 6.70 -7.75
C ASP A 437 7.38 6.98 -6.25
N PRO A 438 6.83 8.17 -5.92
CA PRO A 438 6.67 8.60 -4.54
C PRO A 438 5.63 7.80 -3.74
N PRO A 439 5.69 7.84 -2.40
CA PRO A 439 4.66 7.25 -1.55
C PRO A 439 3.29 7.92 -1.75
N ARG A 440 2.23 7.38 -1.14
CA ARG A 440 0.83 7.77 -1.39
C ARG A 440 0.51 9.24 -1.12
N GLU A 441 1.33 9.90 -0.31
CA GLU A 441 1.32 11.33 -0.01
C GLU A 441 1.73 12.22 -1.21
N GLY A 442 2.38 11.65 -2.23
CA GLY A 442 2.97 12.34 -3.39
C GLY A 442 4.34 12.95 -3.09
N LEU A 443 4.79 13.87 -3.94
CA LEU A 443 6.07 14.58 -3.79
C LEU A 443 6.02 15.61 -2.65
N ASP A 444 7.15 15.80 -1.98
CA ASP A 444 7.33 16.92 -1.05
C ASP A 444 7.48 18.27 -1.77
N ALA A 445 7.09 19.36 -1.12
CA ALA A 445 7.17 20.71 -1.66
C ALA A 445 8.62 21.15 -1.99
N GLY A 446 9.61 20.74 -1.20
CA GLY A 446 11.02 21.01 -1.46
C GLY A 446 11.54 20.24 -2.68
N LEU A 447 11.07 19.01 -2.90
CA LEU A 447 11.40 18.21 -4.08
C LEU A 447 10.76 18.77 -5.36
N ILE A 448 9.51 19.23 -5.31
CA ILE A 448 8.86 19.94 -6.42
C ILE A 448 9.61 21.23 -6.77
N GLN A 449 10.07 21.99 -5.77
CA GLN A 449 10.94 23.15 -6.00
C GLN A 449 12.26 22.75 -6.64
N TRP A 450 12.90 21.67 -6.18
CA TRP A 450 14.15 21.17 -6.78
C TRP A 450 13.95 20.81 -8.27
N LEU A 451 12.89 20.07 -8.61
CA LEU A 451 12.54 19.72 -10.00
C LEU A 451 12.32 20.97 -10.87
N ASN A 452 11.58 21.96 -10.38
CA ASN A 452 11.32 23.22 -11.08
C ASN A 452 12.58 24.09 -11.28
N ARG A 453 13.62 23.90 -10.44
CA ARG A 453 14.94 24.54 -10.58
C ARG A 453 15.88 23.77 -11.52
N THR A 454 15.94 22.44 -11.43
CA THR A 454 16.88 21.62 -12.21
C THR A 454 16.41 21.35 -13.64
N ARG A 455 15.10 21.32 -13.88
CA ARG A 455 14.45 21.17 -15.20
C ARG A 455 15.10 20.09 -16.09
N PRO A 456 15.13 18.82 -15.65
CA PRO A 456 15.46 17.71 -16.55
C PRO A 456 14.59 17.74 -17.80
N ALA A 457 15.14 17.34 -18.95
CA ALA A 457 14.43 17.41 -20.23
C ALA A 457 13.17 16.53 -20.26
N ARG A 458 13.14 15.46 -19.46
CA ARG A 458 11.98 14.59 -19.20
C ARG A 458 11.87 14.31 -17.70
N LEU A 459 10.66 14.42 -17.15
CA LEU A 459 10.32 13.99 -15.80
C LEU A 459 9.16 13.01 -15.91
N ALA A 460 9.37 11.75 -15.54
CA ALA A 460 8.31 10.76 -15.42
C ALA A 460 7.89 10.61 -13.95
N TYR A 461 6.59 10.70 -13.70
CA TYR A 461 5.96 10.47 -12.39
C TYR A 461 5.16 9.17 -12.49
N VAL A 462 5.51 8.18 -11.66
CA VAL A 462 4.76 6.94 -11.44
C VAL A 462 3.83 7.15 -10.23
N SER A 463 2.54 6.80 -10.31
CA SER A 463 1.64 7.04 -9.18
C SER A 463 0.45 6.08 -9.05
N CYS A 464 0.34 5.49 -7.87
CA CYS A 464 -0.80 4.70 -7.41
C CYS A 464 -1.98 5.53 -6.87
N ASN A 465 -1.89 6.86 -6.92
CA ASN A 465 -2.87 7.78 -6.32
C ASN A 465 -3.18 8.99 -7.25
N PRO A 466 -4.25 8.90 -8.07
CA PRO A 466 -4.68 9.99 -8.95
C PRO A 466 -4.83 11.37 -8.28
N ALA A 467 -5.18 11.43 -7.00
CA ALA A 467 -5.43 12.69 -6.31
C ALA A 467 -4.15 13.45 -5.94
N THR A 468 -3.09 12.76 -5.51
CA THR A 468 -1.78 13.39 -5.22
C THR A 468 -0.97 13.62 -6.49
N LEU A 469 -1.03 12.71 -7.47
CA LEU A 469 -0.53 12.98 -8.81
C LEU A 469 -1.11 14.28 -9.38
N ALA A 470 -2.44 14.46 -9.30
CA ALA A 470 -3.09 15.66 -9.82
C ALA A 470 -2.68 16.93 -9.06
N ARG A 471 -2.57 16.88 -7.73
CA ARG A 471 -2.02 17.98 -6.92
C ARG A 471 -0.63 18.38 -7.41
N ASP A 472 0.26 17.41 -7.57
CA ASP A 472 1.66 17.66 -7.92
C ASP A 472 1.83 18.10 -9.37
N ALA A 473 1.03 17.55 -10.29
CA ALA A 473 0.95 18.03 -11.67
C ALA A 473 0.53 19.52 -11.73
N GLY A 474 -0.44 19.92 -10.90
CA GLY A 474 -0.84 21.33 -10.74
C GLY A 474 0.22 22.25 -10.13
N LEU A 475 1.23 21.70 -9.44
CA LEU A 475 2.37 22.44 -8.89
C LEU A 475 3.55 22.48 -9.87
N LEU A 476 3.82 21.39 -10.58
CA LEU A 476 4.85 21.29 -11.63
C LEU A 476 4.49 22.10 -12.88
N ALA A 477 3.20 22.17 -13.23
CA ALA A 477 2.66 22.94 -14.35
C ALA A 477 1.83 24.17 -13.93
N GLY A 478 1.89 24.57 -12.66
CA GLY A 478 1.20 25.76 -12.15
C GLY A 478 1.77 27.09 -12.67
N ALA A 479 1.21 28.22 -12.20
CA ALA A 479 1.81 29.53 -12.40
C ALA A 479 3.07 29.65 -11.52
N GLY A 480 4.25 29.52 -12.14
CA GLY A 480 5.54 29.35 -11.46
C GLY A 480 6.12 27.93 -11.58
N GLY A 481 5.35 26.97 -12.10
CA GLY A 481 5.82 25.64 -12.47
C GLY A 481 6.63 25.67 -13.77
N GLY A 482 7.72 24.89 -13.81
CA GLY A 482 8.65 24.84 -14.94
C GLY A 482 8.26 23.89 -16.08
N PHE A 483 7.19 23.11 -15.90
CA PHE A 483 6.83 22.01 -16.80
C PHE A 483 5.44 22.17 -17.42
N GLU A 484 5.19 21.38 -18.45
CA GLU A 484 3.85 21.01 -18.94
C GLU A 484 3.63 19.51 -18.75
N LEU A 485 2.38 19.06 -18.68
CA LEU A 485 2.02 17.64 -18.64
C LEU A 485 1.87 17.15 -20.09
N SER A 486 2.94 16.60 -20.66
CA SER A 486 3.01 16.26 -22.10
C SER A 486 2.21 15.00 -22.43
N ALA A 487 2.22 14.00 -21.56
CA ALA A 487 1.51 12.74 -21.77
C ALA A 487 1.08 12.07 -20.46
N VAL A 488 0.01 11.29 -20.50
CA VAL A 488 -0.39 10.35 -19.43
C VAL A 488 -0.75 8.99 -20.00
N ARG A 489 -0.48 7.92 -19.24
CA ARG A 489 -0.88 6.54 -19.56
C ARG A 489 -1.34 5.83 -18.29
N ALA A 490 -2.55 5.28 -18.29
CA ALA A 490 -3.04 4.43 -17.21
C ALA A 490 -2.45 3.00 -17.34
N VAL A 491 -2.20 2.33 -16.22
CA VAL A 491 -1.69 0.94 -16.18
C VAL A 491 -2.47 0.15 -15.13
N ASP A 492 -2.95 -1.04 -15.47
CA ASP A 492 -3.54 -1.94 -14.47
C ASP A 492 -2.49 -2.86 -13.83
N LEU A 493 -1.94 -2.41 -12.70
CA LEU A 493 -1.09 -3.24 -11.83
C LEU A 493 -1.93 -4.15 -10.91
N PHE A 494 -3.22 -3.85 -10.72
CA PHE A 494 -4.09 -4.46 -9.71
C PHE A 494 -5.54 -4.71 -10.21
N PRO A 495 -5.75 -5.70 -11.10
CA PRO A 495 -7.08 -6.15 -11.49
C PRO A 495 -8.00 -6.44 -10.32
N HIS A 496 -9.29 -6.21 -10.52
CA HIS A 496 -10.38 -6.34 -9.56
C HIS A 496 -10.30 -5.40 -8.35
N THR A 497 -9.31 -4.51 -8.28
CA THR A 497 -9.22 -3.43 -7.29
C THR A 497 -9.54 -2.08 -7.94
N ALA A 498 -9.86 -1.09 -7.10
CA ALA A 498 -10.02 0.30 -7.52
C ALA A 498 -8.71 1.11 -7.48
N HIS A 499 -7.55 0.45 -7.37
CA HIS A 499 -6.26 1.11 -7.56
C HIS A 499 -5.98 1.26 -9.06
N ALA A 500 -5.47 2.44 -9.43
CA ALA A 500 -5.05 2.80 -10.77
C ALA A 500 -3.60 3.26 -10.68
N GLU A 501 -2.70 2.62 -11.42
CA GLU A 501 -1.37 3.19 -11.65
C GLU A 501 -1.43 4.16 -12.83
N CYS A 502 -0.67 5.23 -12.73
CA CYS A 502 -0.52 6.22 -13.78
C CYS A 502 0.97 6.49 -14.04
N LEU A 503 1.33 6.53 -15.31
CA LEU A 503 2.58 7.11 -15.78
C LEU A 503 2.27 8.49 -16.37
N ALA A 504 2.87 9.54 -15.81
CA ALA A 504 2.72 10.91 -16.29
C ALA A 504 4.08 11.47 -16.73
N LEU A 505 4.18 11.95 -17.97
CA LEU A 505 5.36 12.60 -18.51
C LEU A 505 5.20 14.12 -18.43
N PHE A 506 6.24 14.76 -17.92
CA PHE A 506 6.41 16.20 -17.89
C PHE A 506 7.63 16.61 -18.70
N THR A 507 7.46 17.62 -19.56
CA THR A 507 8.54 18.29 -20.32
C THR A 507 8.69 19.72 -19.82
N PRO A 508 9.90 20.32 -19.83
CA PRO A 508 10.06 21.74 -19.56
C PRO A 508 9.21 22.59 -20.53
N ARG A 509 8.57 23.63 -20.01
CA ARG A 509 7.94 24.65 -20.87
C ARG A 509 9.01 25.42 -21.65
N GLY A 510 8.70 25.67 -22.92
CA GLY A 510 9.45 26.61 -23.78
C GLY A 510 9.30 28.07 -23.38
#